data_AF-A0A653CJ62-F1
#
_entry.id   AF-A0A653CJ62-F1
#
_cell.length_a   1.000
_cell.length_b   1.000
_cell.length_c   1.000
_cell.angle_alpha   90.00
_cell.angle_beta   90.00
_cell.angle_gamma   90.00
#
_symmetry.space_group_name_H-M   'P 1'
#
loop_
_entity.id
_entity.type
_entity.pdbx_description
1 polymer ?
#
loop_
_entity_poly.entity_id
_entity_poly.type
_entity_poly.pdbx_seq_one_letter_code
_entity_poly.pdbx_strand_id
1 'polypeptide(L)' 'MKWFKEYLTNRFQHVRVGKSKSLNNESKYGVPQGSILGALLFIIFLNDINYIKGLEFINLFADDTL' A
#
# COMPACT_ATOMS: atom_id res chain seq x y z
N MET A 1 5.67 16.04 10.54
CA MET A 1 4.72 15.27 9.71
C MET A 1 4.93 15.36 8.20
N LYS A 2 5.85 16.18 7.66
CA LYS A 2 6.11 16.31 6.21
C LYS A 2 6.47 14.97 5.54
N TRP A 3 7.35 14.21 6.19
CA TRP A 3 7.86 12.93 5.69
C TRP A 3 6.74 11.90 5.43
N PHE A 4 5.67 11.90 6.23
CA PHE A 4 4.56 10.96 6.08
C PHE A 4 3.73 11.28 4.83
N LYS A 5 3.50 12.57 4.58
CA LYS A 5 2.84 13.03 3.35
C LYS A 5 3.70 12.71 2.12
N GLU A 6 5.00 12.95 2.18
CA GLU A 6 5.94 12.60 1.11
C GLU A 6 6.07 11.10 0.90
N TYR A 7 5.87 10.28 1.94
CA TYR A 7 5.82 8.82 1.79
C TYR A 7 4.59 8.36 1.00
N LEU A 8 3.47 9.07 1.06
CA LEU A 8 2.23 8.72 0.34
C LEU A 8 2.10 9.41 -1.03
N THR A 9 2.75 10.55 -1.24
CA THR A 9 2.58 11.42 -2.42
C THR A 9 3.88 11.60 -3.21
N ASN A 10 3.81 12.08 -4.46
CA ASN A 10 4.98 12.35 -5.31
C ASN A 10 5.94 11.16 -5.47
N ARG A 11 5.40 9.94 -5.49
CA ARG A 11 6.17 8.71 -5.67
C ARG A 11 6.28 8.36 -7.14
N PHE A 12 7.44 7.88 -7.55
CA PHE A 12 7.70 7.41 -8.90
C PHE A 12 8.31 6.01 -8.87
N GLN A 13 7.94 5.18 -9.84
CA GLN A 13 8.47 3.84 -10.01
C GLN A 13 8.97 3.64 -11.44
N HIS A 14 9.96 2.77 -11.61
CA HIS A 14 10.41 2.29 -12.90
C HIS A 14 10.84 0.83 -12.77
N VAL A 15 10.82 0.10 -13.88
CA VAL A 15 11.27 -1.29 -13.93
C VAL A 15 12.61 -1.36 -14.65
N ARG A 16 13.49 -2.26 -14.21
CA ARG A 16 14.75 -2.57 -14.88
C ARG A 16 14.80 -4.06 -15.21
N VAL A 17 15.12 -4.39 -16.46
CA VAL A 17 15.34 -5.76 -16.92
C VAL A 17 16.70 -5.80 -17.62
N GLY A 18 17.68 -6.45 -16.97
CA GLY A 18 19.07 -6.45 -17.43
C GLY A 18 19.66 -5.04 -17.52
N LYS A 19 19.98 -4.61 -18.75
CA LYS A 19 20.51 -3.25 -19.04
C LYS A 19 19.42 -2.24 -19.42
N SER A 20 18.19 -2.68 -19.66
CA SER A 20 17.07 -1.82 -20.07
C SER A 20 16.31 -1.29 -18.85
N LYS A 21 15.88 -0.03 -18.91
CA LYS A 21 15.09 0.64 -17.87
C LYS A 21 13.87 1.32 -18.49
N SER A 22 12.72 1.20 -17.84
CA SER A 22 11.50 1.90 -18.26
C SER A 22 11.58 3.40 -17.93
N LEU A 23 10.67 4.19 -18.49
CA LEU A 23 10.43 5.54 -17.99
C LEU A 23 9.93 5.50 -16.54
N ASN A 24 10.13 6.61 -15.84
CA ASN A 24 9.54 6.81 -14.52
C ASN A 24 8.04 7.02 -14.68
N ASN A 25 7.25 6.23 -13.95
CA ASN A 25 5.81 6.39 -13.86
C ASN A 25 5.41 6.84 -12.46
N GLU A 26 4.49 7.78 -12.36
CA GLU A 26 3.96 8.24 -11.07
C GLU A 26 3.10 7.14 -10.41
N SER A 27 3.38 6.83 -9.15
CA SER A 27 2.62 5.89 -8.34
C SER A 27 1.59 6.64 -7.50
N LYS A 28 0.39 6.81 -8.05
CA LYS A 28 -0.71 7.53 -7.39
C LYS A 28 -1.39 6.75 -6.26
N TYR A 29 -1.26 5.43 -6.27
CA TYR A 29 -1.99 4.54 -5.36
C TYR A 29 -1.05 3.66 -4.54
N GLY A 30 -1.58 3.09 -3.47
CA GLY A 30 -0.88 2.15 -2.60
C GLY A 30 0.29 2.77 -1.82
N VAL A 31 1.23 1.92 -1.44
CA VAL A 31 2.43 2.25 -0.65
C VAL A 31 3.65 1.59 -1.30
N PRO A 32 4.88 2.06 -1.02
CA PRO A 32 6.10 1.35 -1.42
C PRO A 32 6.12 -0.12 -0.94
N GLN A 33 6.11 -1.06 -1.89
CA GLN A 33 6.21 -2.49 -1.59
C GLN A 33 7.58 -2.82 -0.98
N GLY A 34 7.61 -3.76 -0.03
CA GLY A 34 8.83 -4.14 0.69
C GLY A 34 9.24 -3.18 1.81
N SER A 35 8.42 -2.18 2.13
CA SER A 35 8.68 -1.28 3.26
C SER A 35 7.90 -1.71 4.51
N ILE A 36 8.53 -1.58 5.69
CA ILE A 36 7.92 -1.91 6.99
C ILE A 36 6.68 -1.04 7.24
N LEU A 37 6.77 0.25 6.93
CA LEU A 37 5.66 1.20 7.10
C LEU A 37 4.47 0.87 6.19
N GLY A 38 4.73 0.33 4.99
CA GLY A 38 3.67 -0.02 4.04
C GLY A 38 2.73 -1.09 4.60
N ALA A 39 3.30 -2.13 5.22
CA ALA A 39 2.52 -3.19 5.86
C ALA A 39 1.67 -2.66 7.02
N LEU A 40 2.23 -1.78 7.86
CA LEU A 40 1.48 -1.16 8.96
C LEU A 40 0.32 -0.29 8.44
N LEU A 41 0.57 0.52 7.41
CA LEU A 41 -0.46 1.38 6.81
C LEU A 41 -1.55 0.58 6.13
N PHE A 42 -1.20 -0.56 5.53
CA PHE A 42 -2.18 -1.47 4.96
C PHE A 42 -3.13 -2.04 6.02
N ILE A 43 -2.60 -2.48 7.17
CA ILE A 43 -3.43 -2.95 8.30
C ILE A 43 -4.38 -1.85 8.79
N ILE A 44 -3.87 -0.62 8.97
CA ILE A 44 -4.69 0.52 9.42
C ILE A 44 -5.78 0.83 8.39
N PHE A 45 -5.44 0.84 7.10
CA PHE A 45 -6.40 1.09 6.02
C PHE A 45 -7.50 0.03 5.96
N LEU A 46 -7.15 -1.24 6.16
CA LEU A 46 -8.10 -2.35 6.08
C LEU A 46 -8.98 -2.46 7.32
N ASN A 47 -8.50 -2.01 8.49
CA ASN A 47 -9.19 -2.20 9.77
C ASN A 47 -10.63 -1.66 9.80
N ASP A 48 -10.93 -0.65 8.97
CA ASP A 48 -12.27 -0.07 8.89
C ASP A 48 -13.31 -1.02 8.27
N ILE A 49 -12.87 -2.08 7.58
CA ILE A 49 -13.76 -3.08 6.97
C ILE A 49 -14.64 -3.80 8.00
N ASN A 50 -14.16 -3.92 9.25
CA ASN A 50 -14.89 -4.55 10.35
C ASN A 50 -16.12 -3.73 10.79
N TYR A 51 -16.20 -2.45 10.39
CA TYR A 51 -17.37 -1.60 10.68
C TYR A 51 -18.40 -1.61 9.55
N ILE A 52 -18.14 -2.33 8.46
CA ILE A 52 -19.09 -2.47 7.36
C ILE A 52 -20.14 -3.51 7.76
N LYS A 53 -21.42 -3.10 7.68
CA LYS A 53 -22.55 -3.98 7.94
C LYS A 53 -22.53 -5.18 6.98
N GLY A 54 -22.68 -6.38 7.53
CA GLY A 54 -22.60 -7.64 6.79
C GLY A 54 -21.21 -8.28 6.75
N LEU A 55 -20.18 -7.61 7.30
CA LEU A 55 -18.80 -8.14 7.43
C LEU A 55 -18.39 -8.32 8.89
N GLU A 56 -19.34 -8.42 9.82
CA GLU A 56 -19.08 -8.45 11.26
C GLU A 56 -18.25 -9.66 11.73
N PHE A 57 -18.16 -10.70 10.89
CA PHE A 57 -17.45 -11.95 11.20
C PHE A 57 -16.25 -12.21 10.27
N ILE A 58 -15.83 -11.21 9.49
CA ILE A 58 -14.68 -11.35 8.60
C ILE A 58 -13.40 -11.46 9.43
N ASN A 59 -12.62 -12.52 9.18
CA ASN A 59 -11.31 -12.66 9.80
C ASN A 59 -10.25 -12.17 8.82
N LEU A 60 -9.48 -11.16 9.23
CA LEU A 60 -8.48 -10.51 8.38
C LEU A 60 -7.08 -10.92 8.82
N PHE A 61 -6.25 -11.34 7.88
CA PHE A 61 -4.82 -11.55 8.10
C PHE A 61 -4.03 -11.01 6.89
N ALA A 62 -3.37 -9.86 7.07
CA ALA A 62 -2.83 -9.12 5.93
C ALA A 62 -3.91 -8.98 4.83
N ASP A 63 -3.64 -9.42 3.61
CA ASP A 63 -4.59 -9.39 2.49
C ASP A 63 -5.53 -10.62 2.40
N ASP A 64 -5.35 -11.62 3.26
CA ASP A 64 -6.23 -12.78 3.37
C ASP A 64 -7.49 -12.46 4.19
N THR A 65 -8.64 -12.96 3.74
CA THR A 65 -9.93 -12.83 4.42
C THR A 65 -10.66 -14.17 4.51
N LEU A 66 -11.25 -14.48 5.67
CA LEU A 66 -12.09 -15.66 5.93
C LEU A 66 -13.49 -15.25 6.38
#